data_AF-A0A1X7TFE9-F1
#
_entry.id   AF-A0A1X7TFE9-F1
#
_cell.length_a   1.000
_cell.length_b   1.000
_cell.length_c   1.000
_cell.angle_alpha   90.00
_cell.angle_beta   90.00
_cell.angle_gamma   90.00
#
_symmetry.space_group_name_H-M   'P 1'
#
loop_
_entity.id
_entity.type
_entity.pdbx_description
1 polymer ?
#
loop_
_entity_poly.entity_id
_entity_poly.type
_entity_poly.pdbx_seq_one_letter_code
_entity_poly.pdbx_strand_id
1 'polypeptide(L)'
;MKECLYGLLKDEGEDDPDSTENWIETTDRGGLHYITDLAFELFVEIEIFVYHQLSQSQQQTTHELTSSACRDPDILQVWGKCIIEYDDNETEILLNDIVKEWIKVRGHSMAIMEMEQHKRKKNETSKKRSLRTELRRDNNQDEN
;
A
#
# COMPACT_ATOMS: atom_id res chain seq x y z
N MET A 1 6.97 9.77 -13.96
CA MET A 1 6.30 9.36 -12.71
C MET A 1 5.87 7.88 -12.69
N LYS A 2 5.98 7.13 -13.80
CA LYS A 2 5.92 5.65 -13.82
C LYS A 2 7.11 4.96 -13.14
N GLU A 3 8.19 5.69 -12.85
CA GLU A 3 9.43 5.14 -12.29
C GLU A 3 9.34 4.75 -10.80
N CYS A 4 8.47 5.40 -10.00
CA CYS A 4 8.34 5.05 -8.58
C CYS A 4 7.67 3.69 -8.37
N LEU A 5 6.72 3.31 -9.23
CA LEU A 5 6.14 1.97 -9.20
C LEU A 5 7.12 0.93 -9.77
N TYR A 6 7.89 1.31 -10.80
CA TYR A 6 8.94 0.48 -11.37
C TYR A 6 10.04 0.11 -10.35
N GLY A 7 10.30 0.99 -9.37
CA GLY A 7 11.22 0.70 -8.26
C GLY A 7 10.66 -0.21 -7.17
N LEU A 8 9.34 -0.32 -7.05
CA LEU A 8 8.66 -1.31 -6.18
C LEU A 8 8.52 -2.68 -6.87
N LEU A 9 8.52 -2.69 -8.21
CA LEU A 9 8.42 -3.89 -9.06
C LEU A 9 9.78 -4.44 -9.51
N LYS A 10 10.84 -3.63 -9.47
CA LYS A 10 12.23 -4.09 -9.65
C LYS A 10 12.75 -4.64 -8.34
N ASP A 11 12.36 -5.87 -8.01
CA ASP A 11 13.22 -6.69 -7.18
C ASP A 11 14.41 -7.11 -8.06
N GLU A 12 15.64 -6.79 -7.66
CA GLU A 12 16.86 -7.22 -8.36
C GLU A 12 17.17 -8.70 -8.02
N GLY A 13 16.22 -9.57 -8.33
CA GLY A 13 16.39 -11.02 -8.37
C GLY A 13 15.82 -11.49 -9.70
N GLU A 14 16.54 -12.35 -10.42
CA GLU A 14 16.13 -12.94 -11.69
C GLU A 14 14.61 -13.16 -11.74
N ASP A 15 13.91 -12.50 -12.68
CA ASP A 15 12.49 -12.72 -12.96
C ASP A 15 12.34 -14.19 -13.40
N ASP A 16 12.19 -15.07 -12.42
CA ASP A 16 11.75 -16.43 -12.62
C ASP A 16 10.25 -16.33 -12.97
N PRO A 17 9.85 -16.65 -14.21
CA PRO A 17 8.44 -16.64 -14.60
C PRO A 17 7.59 -17.55 -13.70
N ASP A 18 8.23 -18.49 -12.99
CA ASP A 18 7.59 -19.38 -12.01
C ASP A 18 7.29 -18.72 -10.65
N SER A 19 7.74 -17.49 -10.35
CA SER A 19 7.62 -16.92 -9.00
C SER A 19 6.17 -16.60 -8.58
N THR A 20 5.36 -16.05 -9.49
CA THR A 20 3.95 -15.71 -9.19
C THR A 20 3.09 -16.97 -9.14
N GLU A 21 3.30 -17.90 -10.08
CA GLU A 21 2.58 -19.18 -10.12
C GLU A 21 2.90 -20.01 -8.87
N ASN A 22 4.19 -20.17 -8.52
CA ASN A 22 4.60 -20.83 -7.28
C ASN A 22 4.06 -20.13 -6.02
N TRP A 23 4.02 -18.80 -5.99
CA TRP A 23 3.48 -18.08 -4.83
C TRP A 23 1.98 -18.33 -4.66
N ILE A 24 1.22 -18.33 -5.75
CA ILE A 24 -0.21 -18.63 -5.70
C ILE A 24 -0.43 -20.09 -5.33
N GLU A 25 0.30 -21.04 -5.92
CA GLU A 25 0.19 -22.47 -5.58
C GLU A 25 0.53 -22.77 -4.12
N THR A 26 1.52 -22.07 -3.55
CA THR A 26 1.92 -22.25 -2.14
C THR A 26 0.96 -21.58 -1.16
N THR A 27 0.26 -20.54 -1.59
CA THR A 27 -0.64 -19.75 -0.74
C THR A 27 -2.09 -20.19 -0.84
N ASP A 28 -2.53 -20.62 -2.02
CA ASP A 28 -3.91 -21.03 -2.29
C ASP A 28 -4.21 -22.40 -1.66
N ARG A 29 -5.32 -22.45 -0.94
CA ARG A 29 -5.88 -23.69 -0.38
C ARG A 29 -7.26 -23.99 -0.96
N GLY A 30 -7.55 -23.47 -2.16
CA GLY A 30 -8.82 -23.57 -2.86
C GLY A 30 -9.79 -22.42 -2.54
N GLY A 31 -9.29 -21.26 -2.15
CA GLY A 31 -10.11 -20.12 -1.73
C GLY A 31 -9.70 -18.78 -2.35
N LEU A 32 -8.62 -18.74 -3.14
CA LEU A 32 -8.22 -17.53 -3.87
C LEU A 32 -8.98 -17.44 -5.20
N HIS A 33 -9.39 -16.23 -5.54
CA HIS A 33 -10.00 -15.92 -6.83
C HIS A 33 -8.97 -15.24 -7.72
N TYR A 34 -8.69 -15.86 -8.87
CA TYR A 34 -7.85 -15.27 -9.89
C TYR A 34 -8.61 -14.13 -10.56
N ILE A 35 -7.91 -13.01 -10.74
CA ILE A 35 -8.41 -11.85 -11.46
C ILE A 35 -7.80 -11.80 -12.86
N THR A 36 -8.47 -11.14 -13.80
CA THR A 36 -7.93 -10.91 -15.14
C THR A 36 -6.83 -9.86 -15.13
N ASP A 37 -5.98 -9.86 -16.16
CA ASP A 37 -4.95 -8.83 -16.33
C ASP A 37 -5.54 -7.40 -16.34
N LEU A 38 -6.72 -7.22 -16.95
CA LEU A 38 -7.42 -5.94 -16.95
C LEU A 38 -7.86 -5.50 -15.54
N ALA A 39 -8.36 -6.44 -14.73
CA ALA A 39 -8.71 -6.15 -13.35
C ALA A 39 -7.46 -5.85 -12.51
N PHE A 40 -6.35 -6.54 -12.76
CA PHE A 40 -5.07 -6.24 -12.15
C PHE A 40 -4.57 -4.83 -12.52
N GLU A 41 -4.61 -4.46 -13.80
CA GLU A 41 -4.29 -3.10 -14.27
C GLU A 41 -5.16 -2.05 -13.57
N LEU A 42 -6.46 -2.31 -13.40
CA LEU A 42 -7.36 -1.40 -12.69
C LEU A 42 -6.92 -1.20 -11.24
N PHE A 43 -6.58 -2.26 -10.52
CA PHE A 43 -6.09 -2.16 -9.14
C PHE A 43 -4.76 -1.42 -9.05
N VAL A 44 -3.88 -1.56 -10.04
CA VAL A 44 -2.62 -0.82 -10.12
C VAL A 44 -2.88 0.67 -10.27
N GLU A 45 -3.77 1.09 -11.17
CA GLU A 45 -4.09 2.52 -11.34
C GLU A 45 -4.75 3.12 -10.09
N ILE A 46 -5.64 2.36 -9.43
CA ILE A 46 -6.22 2.77 -8.14
C ILE A 46 -5.12 2.93 -7.08
N GLU A 47 -4.17 1.99 -6.99
CA GLU A 47 -3.08 2.05 -6.03
C GLU A 47 -2.15 3.26 -6.28
N ILE A 48 -1.81 3.55 -7.54
CA ILE A 48 -1.04 4.73 -7.92
C ILE A 48 -1.75 6.00 -7.44
N PHE A 49 -3.05 6.10 -7.73
CA PHE A 49 -3.87 7.24 -7.33
C PHE A 49 -3.87 7.42 -5.80
N VAL A 50 -4.17 6.35 -5.06
CA VAL A 50 -4.24 6.38 -3.58
C VAL A 50 -2.89 6.76 -2.98
N TYR A 51 -1.79 6.16 -3.46
CA TYR A 51 -0.45 6.47 -2.99
C TYR A 51 -0.10 7.94 -3.21
N HIS A 52 -0.44 8.49 -4.39
CA HIS A 52 -0.19 9.88 -4.70
C HIS A 52 -0.97 10.82 -3.78
N GLN A 53 -2.28 10.60 -3.61
CA GLN A 53 -3.12 11.45 -2.77
C GLN A 53 -2.68 11.43 -1.29
N LEU A 54 -2.33 10.25 -0.77
CA LEU A 54 -1.86 10.11 0.60
C LEU A 54 -0.47 10.74 0.81
N SER A 55 0.41 10.71 -0.20
CA SER A 55 1.73 11.34 -0.13
C SER A 55 1.67 12.86 -0.05
N GLN A 56 0.62 13.48 -0.59
CA GLN A 56 0.46 14.94 -0.61
C GLN A 56 0.06 15.54 0.74
N SER A 57 -0.06 14.73 1.81
CA SER A 57 -0.43 15.17 3.16
C SER A 57 -1.74 15.97 3.24
N GLN A 58 -2.61 15.84 2.24
CA GLN A 58 -3.94 16.43 2.30
C GLN A 58 -4.82 15.54 3.19
N GLN A 59 -5.45 16.14 4.20
CA GLN A 59 -6.48 15.47 4.99
C GLN A 59 -7.74 15.32 4.15
N GLN A 60 -7.77 14.33 3.27
CA GLN A 60 -8.96 13.95 2.53
C GLN A 60 -9.73 12.89 3.32
N THR A 61 -11.05 13.05 3.37
CA THR A 61 -11.93 11.99 3.85
C THR A 61 -11.94 10.83 2.86
N THR A 62 -12.23 9.61 3.34
CA THR A 62 -12.42 8.44 2.46
C THR A 62 -13.42 8.71 1.34
N HIS A 63 -14.48 9.47 1.63
CA HIS A 63 -15.51 9.83 0.64
C HIS A 63 -14.96 10.74 -0.46
N GLU A 64 -14.20 11.78 -0.10
CA GLU A 64 -13.58 12.69 -1.08
C GLU A 64 -12.56 11.95 -1.95
N LEU A 65 -11.76 11.09 -1.34
CA LEU A 65 -10.77 10.29 -2.06
C LEU A 65 -11.43 9.31 -3.02
N THR A 66 -12.50 8.62 -2.58
CA THR A 66 -13.29 7.71 -3.44
C THR A 66 -13.90 8.46 -4.61
N SER A 67 -14.54 9.61 -4.35
CA SER A 67 -15.17 10.41 -5.40
C SER A 67 -14.16 10.95 -6.42
N SER A 68 -12.96 11.29 -5.95
CA SER A 68 -11.87 11.78 -6.81
C SER A 68 -11.30 10.66 -7.67
N ALA A 69 -11.07 9.47 -7.10
CA ALA A 69 -10.62 8.28 -7.83
C ALA A 69 -11.63 7.86 -8.92
N CYS A 70 -12.93 7.90 -8.63
CA CYS A 70 -13.96 7.55 -9.62
C CYS A 70 -14.06 8.55 -10.79
N ARG A 71 -13.34 9.68 -10.73
CA ARG A 71 -13.27 10.68 -11.79
C ARG A 71 -11.87 10.77 -12.42
N ASP A 72 -10.95 9.92 -11.97
CA ASP A 72 -9.59 9.90 -12.45
C ASP A 72 -9.55 9.35 -13.89
N PRO A 73 -8.96 10.08 -14.86
CA PRO A 73 -8.96 9.66 -16.25
C PRO A 73 -8.26 8.32 -16.49
N ASP A 74 -7.18 8.03 -15.76
CA ASP A 74 -6.38 6.82 -15.94
C ASP A 74 -7.16 5.61 -15.42
N ILE A 75 -7.80 5.74 -14.24
CA ILE A 75 -8.71 4.72 -13.70
C ILE A 75 -9.90 4.47 -14.63
N LEU A 76 -10.57 5.54 -15.09
CA LEU A 76 -11.73 5.43 -15.98
C LEU A 76 -11.38 4.81 -17.33
N GLN A 77 -10.17 5.08 -17.85
CA GLN A 77 -9.70 4.49 -19.09
C GLN A 77 -9.56 2.96 -18.98
N VAL A 78 -9.00 2.45 -17.88
CA VAL A 78 -8.88 1.01 -17.65
C VAL A 78 -10.23 0.40 -17.32
N TRP A 79 -11.05 1.07 -16.50
CA TRP A 79 -12.40 0.63 -16.18
C TRP A 79 -13.27 0.41 -17.43
N GLY A 80 -13.19 1.33 -18.40
CA GLY A 80 -13.89 1.20 -19.68
C GLY A 80 -13.49 -0.03 -20.50
N LYS A 81 -12.32 -0.64 -20.25
CA LYS A 81 -11.91 -1.92 -20.85
C LYS A 81 -12.39 -3.14 -20.06
N CYS A 82 -12.58 -2.98 -18.74
CA CYS A 82 -13.05 -4.06 -17.86
C CYS A 82 -14.56 -4.34 -18.04
N ILE A 83 -15.34 -3.32 -18.40
CA ILE A 83 -16.79 -3.46 -18.56
C ILE A 83 -17.11 -4.21 -19.86
N ILE A 84 -17.85 -5.32 -19.71
CA ILE A 84 -18.53 -5.98 -20.82
C ILE A 84 -20.03 -5.93 -20.50
N GLU A 85 -20.78 -5.18 -21.31
CA GLU A 85 -22.26 -5.26 -21.37
C GLU A 85 -23.03 -4.96 -20.06
N TYR A 86 -22.67 -3.90 -19.33
CA TYR A 86 -23.46 -3.40 -18.18
C TYR A 86 -24.15 -2.06 -18.48
N ASP A 87 -25.23 -1.77 -17.75
CA ASP A 87 -25.87 -0.44 -17.74
C ASP A 87 -24.93 0.59 -17.09
N ASP A 88 -24.89 1.81 -17.64
CA ASP A 88 -23.94 2.85 -17.21
C ASP A 88 -24.03 3.11 -15.70
N ASN A 89 -25.23 3.08 -15.12
CA ASN A 89 -25.45 3.31 -13.69
C ASN A 89 -24.89 2.17 -12.81
N GLU A 90 -25.06 0.91 -13.23
CA GLU A 90 -24.51 -0.24 -12.50
C GLU A 90 -22.98 -0.24 -12.55
N THR A 91 -22.39 0.17 -13.68
CA THR A 91 -20.93 0.25 -13.80
C THR A 91 -20.33 1.33 -12.90
N GLU A 92 -20.98 2.49 -12.77
CA GLU A 92 -20.51 3.56 -11.90
C GLU A 92 -20.56 3.14 -10.43
N ILE A 93 -21.66 2.50 -10.01
CA ILE A 93 -21.82 1.97 -8.65
C ILE A 93 -20.75 0.93 -8.34
N LEU A 94 -20.49 0.00 -9.27
CA LEU A 94 -19.50 -1.05 -9.08
C LEU A 94 -18.08 -0.48 -8.96
N LEU A 95 -17.69 0.48 -9.81
CA LEU A 95 -16.41 1.15 -9.69
C LEU A 95 -16.28 1.85 -8.33
N ASN A 96 -17.34 2.53 -7.89
CA ASN A 96 -17.36 3.20 -6.59
C ASN A 96 -17.09 2.23 -5.44
N ASP A 97 -17.78 1.08 -5.44
CA ASP A 97 -17.63 0.06 -4.40
C ASP A 97 -16.23 -0.55 -4.40
N ILE A 98 -15.67 -0.86 -5.57
CA ILE A 98 -14.30 -1.38 -5.73
C ILE A 98 -13.29 -0.39 -5.16
N VAL A 99 -13.35 0.86 -5.60
CA VAL A 99 -12.43 1.92 -5.18
C VAL A 99 -12.53 2.16 -3.67
N LYS A 100 -13.75 2.22 -3.14
CA LYS A 100 -14.02 2.46 -1.72
C LYS A 100 -13.44 1.35 -0.83
N GLU A 101 -13.65 0.09 -1.19
CA GLU A 101 -13.08 -1.03 -0.42
C GLU A 101 -11.55 -1.07 -0.57
N TRP A 102 -10.99 -0.77 -1.74
CA TRP A 102 -9.54 -0.67 -1.92
C TRP A 102 -8.91 0.38 -1.00
N ILE A 103 -9.46 1.60 -1.00
CA ILE A 103 -9.00 2.70 -0.13
C ILE A 103 -9.04 2.30 1.34
N LYS A 104 -10.10 1.62 1.76
CA LYS A 104 -10.26 1.18 3.15
C LYS A 104 -9.23 0.12 3.54
N VAL A 105 -9.05 -0.92 2.72
CA VAL A 105 -8.01 -1.95 2.92
C VAL A 105 -6.62 -1.32 2.96
N ARG A 106 -6.35 -0.39 2.04
CA ARG A 106 -5.04 0.25 1.94
C ARG A 106 -4.77 1.20 3.11
N GLY A 107 -5.75 2.01 3.50
CA GLY A 107 -5.67 2.87 4.66
C GLY A 107 -5.39 2.09 5.95
N HIS A 108 -6.02 0.93 6.14
CA HIS A 108 -5.71 0.04 7.27
C HIS A 108 -4.29 -0.51 7.21
N SER A 109 -3.85 -0.96 6.02
CA SER A 109 -2.49 -1.49 5.83
C SER A 109 -1.42 -0.44 6.14
N MET A 110 -1.61 0.80 5.70
CA MET A 110 -0.71 1.91 5.97
C MET A 110 -0.68 2.29 7.45
N ALA A 111 -1.84 2.36 8.11
CA ALA A 111 -1.90 2.63 9.55
C ALA A 111 -1.16 1.57 10.38
N ILE A 112 -1.26 0.28 9.99
CA ILE A 112 -0.49 -0.80 10.62
C ILE A 112 1.00 -0.59 10.40
N MET A 113 1.43 -0.29 9.17
CA MET A 113 2.84 -0.04 8.84
C MET A 113 3.42 1.13 9.65
N GLU A 114 2.71 2.25 9.73
CA GLU A 114 3.11 3.41 10.52
C GLU A 114 3.23 3.07 12.01
N MET A 115 2.24 2.37 12.56
CA MET A 115 2.26 1.92 13.96
C MET A 115 3.48 1.02 14.24
N GLU A 116 3.78 0.08 13.35
CA GLU A 116 4.94 -0.81 13.48
C GLU A 116 6.26 -0.05 13.36
N GLN A 117 6.36 0.94 12.46
CA GLN A 117 7.52 1.83 12.38
C GLN A 117 7.72 2.63 13.67
N HIS A 118 6.64 3.15 14.26
CA HIS A 118 6.70 3.85 15.55
C HIS A 118 7.17 2.95 16.70
N LYS A 119 6.68 1.70 16.75
CA LYS A 119 7.15 0.70 17.74
C LYS A 119 8.65 0.41 17.58
N ARG A 120 9.13 0.22 16.34
CA ARG A 120 10.56 -0.02 16.04
C ARG A 120 11.42 1.16 16.48
N LYS A 121 11.07 2.39 16.09
CA LYS A 121 11.77 3.62 16.49
C LYS A 121 11.83 3.78 18.01
N LYS A 122 10.73 3.51 18.71
CA LYS A 122 10.69 3.55 20.19
C LYS A 122 11.65 2.54 20.82
N ASN A 123 11.70 1.32 20.29
CA ASN A 123 12.59 0.26 20.77
C ASN A 123 14.07 0.54 20.47
N GLU A 124 14.37 1.20 19.36
CA GLU A 124 15.74 1.66 19.06
C GLU A 124 16.16 2.80 20.00
N THR A 125 15.27 3.74 20.29
CA THR A 125 15.55 4.81 21.28
C THR A 125 15.69 4.27 22.71
N SER A 126 14.99 3.19 23.09
CA SER A 126 15.11 2.58 24.42
C SER A 126 16.34 1.68 24.57
N LYS A 127 16.98 1.26 23.47
CA LYS A 127 18.27 0.56 23.46
C LYS A 127 19.47 1.48 23.64
N LYS A 128 19.31 2.80 23.58
CA LYS A 128 20.33 3.73 24.08
C LYS A 128 20.48 3.49 25.59
N ARG A 129 21.71 3.26 26.05
CA ARG A 129 22.06 2.95 27.46
C ARG A 129 21.24 3.78 28.43
N SER A 130 20.75 3.16 29.51
CA SER A 130 20.03 3.93 30.53
C SER A 130 20.93 5.07 31.03
N LEU A 131 20.37 6.27 31.21
CA LEU A 131 21.04 7.43 31.81
C LEU A 131 21.74 7.07 33.14
N ARG A 132 21.20 6.08 33.87
CA ARG A 132 21.77 5.52 35.10
C ARG A 132 23.13 4.84 34.91
N THR A 133 23.38 4.30 33.72
CA THR A 133 24.64 3.63 33.36
C THR A 133 25.67 4.62 32.84
N GLU A 134 25.24 5.71 32.21
CA GLU A 134 26.12 6.83 31.80
C GLU A 134 26.59 7.65 33.00
N LEU A 135 25.67 8.05 33.91
CA LEU A 135 26.02 8.78 35.14
C LEU A 135 27.00 8.03 36.07
N ARG A 136 26.96 6.69 36.07
CA ARG A 136 27.92 5.88 36.85
C ARG A 136 29.31 5.81 36.22
N ARG A 137 29.42 6.09 34.93
CA ARG A 137 30.70 6.05 34.22
C ARG A 137 31.45 7.36 34.36
N ASP A 138 30.71 8.47 34.34
CA ASP A 138 31.27 9.81 34.54
C ASP A 138 31.80 9.97 35.99
N ASN A 139 31.08 9.49 37.00
CA ASN A 139 31.57 9.52 38.40
C ASN A 139 32.84 8.68 38.65
N ASN A 140 33.16 7.70 37.80
CA ASN A 140 34.36 6.87 37.94
C ASN A 140 35.56 7.39 37.13
N GLN A 141 35.38 8.45 36.33
CA GLN A 141 36.48 9.10 35.61
C GLN A 141 37.07 10.29 36.38
N ASP A 142 36.37 10.82 37.38
CA ASP A 142 36.83 11.94 38.22
C ASP A 142 37.64 11.49 39.46
N GLU A 143 37.88 10.18 39.65
CA GLU A 143 38.65 9.64 40.79
C GLU A 143 40.09 9.17 40.45
N ASN A 144 40.65 9.56 39.30
CA ASN A 144 42.07 9.30 38.96
C ASN A 144 42.86 10.57 38.60
#